data_AF-A0A497X7B0-F1
#
_entry.id   AF-A0A497X7B0-F1
#
_cell.length_a   1.000
_cell.length_b   1.000
_cell.length_c   1.000
_cell.angle_alpha   90.00
_cell.angle_beta   90.00
_cell.angle_gamma   90.00
#
_symmetry.space_group_name_H-M   'P 1'
#
loop_
_entity.id
_entity.type
_entity.pdbx_description
1 polymer ?
#
loop_
_entity_poly.entity_id
_entity_poly.type
_entity_poly.pdbx_seq_one_letter_code
_entity_poly.pdbx_strand_id
1 'polypeptide(L)'
;MIVGCPRETKDHEYRVGLTPAGVAQIVGAGGTAIVETGAGARVGLPDADYLAAGARIAATPAEVYGAAELIVKVKELQPPEFRLTHPGQILFCYHHFAPAPVLLQAMLDAEVSCLAYETVTDAAGGLPLLAPMSCIAGRLAPQVGAWALQMANGGSGVLLGGVPAPTLVPPARVVVIGAGNVGANATRIAVGMGADVTLFDRGTEKIAVLEAHYAGHIATAVAEPQALARAIADADLVIGAVLIPGESAPHLIDRALLRRMRPGSVLVDVAIDQGGIAETSRPTSHTRPLFTEEGVVHYCVPNMPSAVARTATLALTRATLPHVLTLLRQGLAATCAENPHLAAGLQTHRGGVCHRGLAGDTKRPFVAAAFD
;
A
#
# COMPACT_ATOMS: atom_id res chain seq x y z
N MET A 1 -2.29 -7.05 -28.32
CA MET A 1 -3.02 -6.68 -27.09
C MET A 1 -3.05 -5.16 -26.93
N ILE A 2 -4.20 -4.59 -26.63
CA ILE A 2 -4.38 -3.18 -26.22
C ILE A 2 -4.36 -3.08 -24.68
N VAL A 3 -3.47 -2.24 -24.15
CA VAL A 3 -3.36 -1.93 -22.72
C VAL A 3 -3.97 -0.56 -22.43
N GLY A 4 -4.97 -0.52 -21.56
CA GLY A 4 -5.66 0.69 -21.13
C GLY A 4 -5.22 1.17 -19.75
N CYS A 5 -5.09 2.48 -19.58
CA CYS A 5 -4.88 3.13 -18.28
C CYS A 5 -5.90 4.25 -18.10
N PRO A 6 -7.05 3.98 -17.45
CA PRO A 6 -8.00 5.02 -17.09
C PRO A 6 -7.43 5.91 -15.97
N ARG A 7 -8.03 7.07 -15.78
CA ARG A 7 -7.72 7.96 -14.65
C ARG A 7 -8.27 7.36 -13.36
N GLU A 8 -7.55 7.55 -12.26
CA GLU A 8 -8.04 7.14 -10.96
C GLU A 8 -9.17 8.05 -10.46
N THR A 9 -10.25 7.43 -9.99
CA THR A 9 -11.48 8.11 -9.56
C THR A 9 -11.74 7.99 -8.06
N LYS A 10 -11.04 7.09 -7.36
CA LYS A 10 -11.14 6.95 -5.91
C LYS A 10 -10.72 8.27 -5.25
N ASP A 11 -11.47 8.66 -4.21
CA ASP A 11 -11.19 9.88 -3.49
C ASP A 11 -9.75 9.88 -2.94
N HIS A 12 -9.09 11.03 -3.06
CA HIS A 12 -7.68 11.22 -2.74
C HIS A 12 -6.72 10.21 -3.39
N GLU A 13 -7.05 9.59 -4.52
CA GLU A 13 -6.13 8.74 -5.28
C GLU A 13 -5.46 9.53 -6.41
N TYR A 14 -4.25 10.02 -6.19
CA TYR A 14 -3.59 10.89 -7.16
C TYR A 14 -2.67 10.15 -8.13
N ARG A 15 -2.39 8.86 -7.90
CA ARG A 15 -1.48 8.05 -8.73
C ARG A 15 -2.14 7.68 -10.06
N VAL A 16 -1.33 7.10 -10.95
CA VAL A 16 -1.73 6.56 -12.25
C VAL A 16 -1.10 5.19 -12.50
N GLY A 17 -1.81 4.31 -13.21
CA GLY A 17 -1.43 2.91 -13.45
C GLY A 17 -0.29 2.71 -14.44
N LEU A 18 -0.07 3.64 -15.36
CA LEU A 18 1.03 3.63 -16.33
C LEU A 18 1.75 4.98 -16.38
N THR A 19 3.05 4.95 -16.63
CA THR A 19 3.87 6.14 -16.92
C THR A 19 4.20 6.21 -18.42
N PRO A 20 4.61 7.38 -18.94
CA PRO A 20 5.11 7.50 -20.32
C PRO A 20 6.24 6.49 -20.63
N ALA A 21 7.16 6.25 -19.69
CA ALA A 21 8.20 5.24 -19.87
C ALA A 21 7.65 3.80 -19.98
N GLY A 22 6.59 3.48 -19.22
CA GLY A 22 5.89 2.19 -19.35
C GLY A 22 5.15 2.06 -20.67
N VAL A 23 4.50 3.13 -21.13
CA VAL A 23 3.86 3.21 -22.46
C VAL A 23 4.88 2.95 -23.57
N ALA A 24 6.03 3.61 -23.54
CA ALA A 24 7.07 3.42 -24.56
C ALA A 24 7.54 1.95 -24.64
N GLN A 25 7.62 1.25 -23.50
CA GLN A 25 7.96 -0.17 -23.47
C GLN A 25 6.83 -1.07 -23.98
N ILE A 26 5.57 -0.74 -23.69
CA ILE A 26 4.40 -1.44 -24.23
C ILE A 26 4.38 -1.33 -25.77
N VAL A 27 4.55 -0.11 -26.29
CA VAL A 27 4.59 0.16 -27.74
C VAL A 27 5.81 -0.52 -28.38
N GLY A 28 6.99 -0.41 -27.77
CA GLY A 28 8.20 -1.07 -28.24
C GLY A 28 8.12 -2.60 -28.25
N ALA A 29 7.26 -3.19 -27.42
CA ALA A 29 6.96 -4.62 -27.42
C ALA A 29 5.89 -5.03 -28.46
N GLY A 30 5.46 -4.10 -29.33
CA GLY A 30 4.43 -4.34 -30.35
C GLY A 30 2.99 -4.20 -29.85
N GLY A 31 2.81 -3.69 -28.63
CA GLY A 31 1.50 -3.42 -28.06
C GLY A 31 0.93 -2.05 -28.43
N THR A 32 -0.34 -1.83 -28.08
CA THR A 32 -0.97 -0.51 -28.16
C THR A 32 -1.31 -0.04 -26.76
N ALA A 33 -1.01 1.21 -26.43
CA ALA A 33 -1.41 1.82 -25.15
C ALA A 33 -2.51 2.87 -25.39
N ILE A 34 -3.57 2.82 -24.58
CA ILE A 34 -4.60 3.86 -24.51
C ILE A 34 -4.65 4.43 -23.09
N VAL A 35 -4.60 5.75 -22.95
CA VAL A 35 -4.59 6.45 -21.66
C VAL A 35 -5.72 7.47 -21.63
N GLU A 36 -6.51 7.52 -20.55
CA GLU A 36 -7.51 8.57 -20.38
C GLU A 36 -6.84 9.94 -20.25
N THR A 37 -7.43 10.96 -20.87
CA THR A 37 -6.97 12.34 -20.74
C THR A 37 -6.86 12.76 -19.27
N GLY A 38 -5.74 13.38 -18.92
CA GLY A 38 -5.44 13.85 -17.57
C GLY A 38 -5.12 12.76 -16.55
N ALA A 39 -5.01 11.47 -16.93
CA ALA A 39 -4.76 10.38 -15.99
C ALA A 39 -3.49 10.59 -15.16
N GLY A 40 -2.40 11.02 -15.79
CA GLY A 40 -1.11 11.29 -15.12
C GLY A 40 -0.89 12.73 -14.68
N ALA A 41 -1.81 13.65 -14.97
CA ALA A 41 -1.57 15.09 -14.82
C ALA A 41 -1.24 15.48 -13.36
N ARG A 42 -1.90 14.86 -12.38
CA ARG A 42 -1.70 15.14 -10.95
C ARG A 42 -0.33 14.70 -10.40
N VAL A 43 0.38 13.84 -11.12
CA VAL A 43 1.75 13.41 -10.76
C VAL A 43 2.81 14.03 -11.66
N GLY A 44 2.44 15.05 -12.45
CA GLY A 44 3.35 15.74 -13.37
C GLY A 44 3.67 14.94 -14.62
N LEU A 45 2.72 14.13 -15.09
CA LEU A 45 2.80 13.37 -16.35
C LEU A 45 1.64 13.81 -17.26
N PRO A 46 1.76 14.95 -17.98
CA PRO A 46 0.70 15.44 -18.86
C PRO A 46 0.47 14.53 -20.07
N ASP A 47 -0.69 14.66 -20.71
CA ASP A 47 -1.08 13.88 -21.90
C ASP A 47 -0.06 13.96 -23.04
N ALA A 48 0.61 15.10 -23.19
CA ALA A 48 1.66 15.30 -24.19
C ALA A 48 2.81 14.29 -24.03
N ASP A 49 3.18 13.93 -22.80
CA ASP A 49 4.24 12.96 -22.54
C ASP A 49 3.81 11.55 -22.93
N TYR A 50 2.55 11.20 -22.68
CA TYR A 50 1.97 9.91 -23.09
C TYR A 50 1.87 9.82 -24.62
N LEU A 51 1.43 10.89 -25.30
CA LEU A 51 1.41 10.97 -26.77
C LEU A 51 2.81 10.81 -27.35
N ALA A 52 3.81 11.51 -26.80
CA ALA A 52 5.20 11.41 -27.23
C ALA A 52 5.77 9.99 -27.02
N ALA A 53 5.30 9.27 -26.02
CA ALA A 53 5.65 7.88 -25.77
C ALA A 53 4.90 6.87 -26.67
N GLY A 54 3.95 7.32 -27.50
CA GLY A 54 3.19 6.49 -28.44
C GLY A 54 1.82 6.00 -27.93
N ALA A 55 1.30 6.55 -26.82
CA ALA A 55 -0.07 6.27 -26.41
C ALA A 55 -1.10 6.97 -27.32
N ARG A 56 -2.27 6.34 -27.44
CA ARG A 56 -3.50 7.05 -27.82
C ARG A 56 -4.13 7.67 -26.58
N ILE A 57 -4.51 8.94 -26.65
CA ILE A 57 -5.28 9.59 -25.57
C ILE A 57 -6.78 9.39 -25.84
N ALA A 58 -7.50 8.87 -24.86
CA ALA A 58 -8.96 8.78 -24.85
C ALA A 58 -9.58 9.98 -24.15
N ALA A 59 -10.69 10.48 -24.67
CA ALA A 59 -11.40 11.60 -24.05
C ALA A 59 -12.24 11.16 -22.85
N THR A 60 -12.64 9.89 -22.82
CA THR A 60 -13.53 9.35 -21.79
C THR A 60 -13.03 8.00 -21.24
N PRO A 61 -13.37 7.64 -19.99
CA PRO A 61 -13.05 6.31 -19.47
C PRO A 61 -13.71 5.20 -20.31
N ALA A 62 -14.92 5.43 -20.86
CA ALA A 62 -15.60 4.46 -21.71
C ALA A 62 -14.79 4.06 -22.95
N GLU A 63 -14.04 5.00 -23.56
CA GLU A 63 -13.14 4.70 -24.68
C GLU A 63 -11.94 3.82 -24.27
N VAL A 64 -11.44 3.98 -23.04
CA VAL A 64 -10.37 3.13 -22.49
C VAL A 64 -10.87 1.73 -22.25
N TYR A 65 -11.94 1.61 -21.46
CA TYR A 65 -12.51 0.33 -21.10
C TYR A 65 -13.08 -0.44 -22.28
N GLY A 66 -13.69 0.23 -23.26
CA GLY A 66 -14.27 -0.45 -24.43
C GLY A 66 -13.25 -0.94 -25.46
N ALA A 67 -12.02 -0.40 -25.45
CA ALA A 67 -10.98 -0.77 -26.42
C ALA A 67 -9.89 -1.68 -25.83
N ALA A 68 -9.65 -1.63 -24.53
CA ALA A 68 -8.53 -2.32 -23.91
C ALA A 68 -8.85 -3.78 -23.54
N GLU A 69 -7.94 -4.69 -23.87
CA GLU A 69 -7.99 -6.08 -23.42
C GLU A 69 -7.44 -6.20 -21.99
N LEU A 70 -6.43 -5.40 -21.65
CA LEU A 70 -5.82 -5.31 -20.32
C LEU A 70 -5.96 -3.89 -19.77
N ILE A 71 -6.65 -3.73 -18.64
CA ILE A 71 -6.72 -2.48 -17.89
C ILE A 71 -5.70 -2.52 -16.76
N VAL A 72 -4.83 -1.51 -16.70
CA VAL A 72 -3.86 -1.31 -15.63
C VAL A 72 -4.28 -0.09 -14.82
N LYS A 73 -4.59 -0.32 -13.54
CA LYS A 73 -5.03 0.70 -12.57
C LYS A 73 -4.20 0.60 -11.30
N VAL A 74 -4.31 1.61 -10.45
CA VAL A 74 -3.79 1.61 -9.09
C VAL A 74 -4.82 0.99 -8.15
N LYS A 75 -6.03 1.55 -8.08
CA LYS A 75 -7.05 1.14 -7.12
C LYS A 75 -8.16 0.30 -7.75
N GLU A 76 -8.96 -0.29 -6.88
CA GLU A 76 -10.10 -1.08 -7.26
C GLU A 76 -11.13 -0.21 -7.97
N LEU A 77 -11.96 -0.83 -8.82
CA LEU A 77 -13.00 -0.10 -9.52
C LEU A 77 -13.97 0.53 -8.52
N GLN A 78 -14.38 1.74 -8.84
CA GLN A 78 -15.45 2.46 -8.15
C GLN A 78 -16.79 2.19 -8.85
N PRO A 79 -17.94 2.33 -8.16
CA PRO A 79 -19.24 1.94 -8.72
C PRO A 79 -19.58 2.46 -10.12
N PRO A 80 -19.22 3.71 -10.52
CA PRO A 80 -19.45 4.20 -11.88
C PRO A 80 -18.67 3.44 -12.96
N GLU A 81 -17.55 2.81 -12.60
CA GLU A 81 -16.67 2.08 -13.52
C GLU A 81 -17.16 0.65 -13.80
N PHE A 82 -18.03 0.08 -12.95
CA PHE A 82 -18.45 -1.34 -13.05
C PHE A 82 -19.10 -1.67 -14.39
N ARG A 83 -19.89 -0.74 -14.95
CA ARG A 83 -20.59 -0.94 -16.22
C ARG A 83 -19.71 -0.71 -17.45
N LEU A 84 -18.49 -0.23 -17.26
CA LEU A 84 -17.55 0.03 -18.36
C LEU A 84 -16.77 -1.23 -18.74
N THR A 85 -16.61 -2.17 -17.79
CA THR A 85 -15.92 -3.44 -18.05
C THR A 85 -16.75 -4.36 -18.93
N HIS A 86 -16.08 -5.28 -19.63
CA HIS A 86 -16.73 -6.26 -20.49
C HIS A 86 -16.14 -7.68 -20.30
N PRO A 87 -16.88 -8.74 -20.68
CA PRO A 87 -16.39 -10.11 -20.62
C PRO A 87 -15.05 -10.29 -21.34
N GLY A 88 -14.18 -11.13 -20.76
CA GLY A 88 -12.85 -11.42 -21.31
C GLY A 88 -11.78 -10.34 -21.05
N GLN A 89 -12.14 -9.19 -20.48
CA GLN A 89 -11.16 -8.17 -20.09
C GLN A 89 -10.31 -8.65 -18.90
N ILE A 90 -9.07 -8.17 -18.84
CA ILE A 90 -8.17 -8.38 -17.70
C ILE A 90 -8.05 -7.06 -16.92
N LEU A 91 -8.30 -7.10 -15.62
CA LEU A 91 -8.09 -5.96 -14.71
C LEU A 91 -6.89 -6.26 -13.82
N PHE A 92 -5.84 -5.45 -13.90
CA PHE A 92 -4.63 -5.60 -13.12
C PHE A 92 -4.38 -4.36 -12.24
N CYS A 93 -4.79 -4.44 -10.97
CA CYS A 93 -4.70 -3.37 -9.96
C CYS A 93 -4.76 -3.93 -8.53
N TYR A 94 -4.79 -3.06 -7.51
CA TYR A 94 -5.21 -3.48 -6.17
C TYR A 94 -6.72 -3.65 -6.11
N HIS A 95 -7.24 -4.81 -5.70
CA HIS A 95 -8.69 -5.09 -5.71
C HIS A 95 -9.33 -5.04 -4.32
N HIS A 96 -8.67 -5.60 -3.30
CA HIS A 96 -9.20 -5.71 -1.93
C HIS A 96 -10.65 -6.23 -1.89
N PHE A 97 -10.93 -7.34 -2.59
CA PHE A 97 -12.30 -7.85 -2.76
C PHE A 97 -12.97 -8.31 -1.46
N ALA A 98 -12.23 -8.84 -0.49
CA ALA A 98 -12.80 -9.39 0.75
C ALA A 98 -13.73 -8.40 1.49
N PRO A 99 -13.33 -7.14 1.73
CA PRO A 99 -14.22 -6.11 2.29
C PRO A 99 -15.19 -5.47 1.29
N ALA A 100 -15.21 -5.87 0.02
CA ALA A 100 -15.93 -5.19 -1.06
C ALA A 100 -16.88 -6.12 -1.84
N PRO A 101 -17.93 -6.68 -1.20
CA PRO A 101 -18.80 -7.69 -1.81
C PRO A 101 -19.55 -7.21 -3.05
N VAL A 102 -19.92 -5.92 -3.11
CA VAL A 102 -20.59 -5.33 -4.28
C VAL A 102 -19.67 -5.26 -5.49
N LEU A 103 -18.42 -4.83 -5.27
CA LEU A 103 -17.38 -4.82 -6.30
C LEU A 103 -17.09 -6.25 -6.78
N LEU A 104 -16.90 -7.20 -5.86
CA LEU A 104 -16.65 -8.59 -6.23
C LEU A 104 -17.79 -9.15 -7.08
N GLN A 105 -19.05 -8.95 -6.65
CA GLN A 105 -20.20 -9.42 -7.43
C GLN A 105 -20.24 -8.80 -8.82
N ALA A 106 -19.99 -7.49 -8.95
CA ALA A 106 -19.96 -6.83 -10.25
C ALA A 106 -18.89 -7.40 -11.19
N MET A 107 -17.71 -7.75 -10.68
CA MET A 107 -16.63 -8.34 -11.49
C MET A 107 -16.93 -9.79 -11.90
N LEU A 108 -17.62 -10.55 -11.02
CA LEU A 108 -18.09 -11.90 -11.36
C LEU A 108 -19.18 -11.84 -12.44
N ASP A 109 -20.17 -10.97 -12.28
CA ASP A 109 -21.27 -10.80 -13.25
C ASP A 109 -20.78 -10.31 -14.62
N ALA A 110 -19.73 -9.49 -14.64
CA ALA A 110 -19.09 -9.01 -15.86
C ALA A 110 -18.11 -10.01 -16.49
N GLU A 111 -17.89 -11.17 -15.86
CA GLU A 111 -16.95 -12.22 -16.31
C GLU A 111 -15.51 -11.72 -16.54
N VAL A 112 -15.09 -10.76 -15.73
CA VAL A 112 -13.79 -10.11 -15.84
C VAL A 112 -12.72 -10.93 -15.12
N SER A 113 -11.52 -10.99 -15.71
CA SER A 113 -10.37 -11.62 -15.10
C SER A 113 -9.61 -10.63 -14.23
N CYS A 114 -9.70 -10.78 -12.91
CA CYS A 114 -9.09 -9.83 -11.97
C CYS A 114 -7.77 -10.39 -11.42
N LEU A 115 -6.65 -9.73 -11.76
CA LEU A 115 -5.34 -9.96 -11.16
C LEU A 115 -5.07 -8.90 -10.09
N ALA A 116 -4.83 -9.33 -8.86
CA ALA A 116 -4.60 -8.48 -7.70
C ALA A 116 -3.12 -8.27 -7.43
N TYR A 117 -2.67 -7.01 -7.39
CA TYR A 117 -1.31 -6.66 -7.02
C TYR A 117 -0.92 -7.23 -5.65
N GLU A 118 -1.82 -7.16 -4.69
CA GLU A 118 -1.61 -7.55 -3.29
C GLU A 118 -1.48 -9.06 -3.07
N THR A 119 -1.75 -9.90 -4.08
CA THR A 119 -1.60 -11.36 -3.98
C THR A 119 -0.61 -11.95 -4.99
N VAL A 120 -0.03 -11.12 -5.87
CA VAL A 120 1.13 -11.54 -6.66
C VAL A 120 2.28 -11.81 -5.70
N THR A 121 2.92 -12.97 -5.84
CA THR A 121 4.03 -13.40 -4.97
C THR A 121 5.38 -13.27 -5.66
N ASP A 122 6.46 -13.60 -4.95
CA ASP A 122 7.78 -13.85 -5.51
C ASP A 122 8.32 -15.23 -5.05
N ALA A 123 9.49 -15.62 -5.57
CA ALA A 123 10.13 -16.89 -5.25
C ALA A 123 10.55 -17.01 -3.77
N ALA A 124 10.67 -15.90 -3.05
CA ALA A 124 10.97 -15.87 -1.62
C ALA A 124 9.70 -15.83 -0.75
N GLY A 125 8.50 -15.96 -1.35
CA GLY A 125 7.21 -15.89 -0.65
C GLY A 125 6.79 -14.47 -0.27
N GLY A 126 7.46 -13.45 -0.80
CA GLY A 126 7.12 -12.04 -0.61
C GLY A 126 5.97 -11.56 -1.50
N LEU A 127 5.57 -10.30 -1.29
CA LEU A 127 4.53 -9.61 -2.08
C LEU A 127 5.19 -8.44 -2.83
N PRO A 128 5.83 -8.69 -4.00
CA PRO A 128 6.69 -7.71 -4.67
C PRO A 128 5.95 -6.46 -5.16
N LEU A 129 4.65 -6.57 -5.42
CA LEU A 129 3.84 -5.43 -5.87
C LEU A 129 3.25 -4.63 -4.71
N LEU A 130 3.24 -5.17 -3.49
CA LEU A 130 2.88 -4.43 -2.27
C LEU A 130 4.10 -3.75 -1.63
N ALA A 131 5.27 -4.38 -1.73
CA ALA A 131 6.51 -3.94 -1.09
C ALA A 131 6.87 -2.46 -1.36
N PRO A 132 6.77 -1.91 -2.59
CA PRO A 132 7.05 -0.49 -2.83
C PRO A 132 6.13 0.44 -2.04
N MET A 133 4.85 0.09 -1.91
CA MET A 133 3.88 0.89 -1.17
C MET A 133 4.14 0.81 0.33
N SER A 134 4.50 -0.37 0.85
CA SER A 134 4.93 -0.55 2.23
C SER A 134 6.19 0.27 2.56
N CYS A 135 7.18 0.27 1.67
CA CYS A 135 8.38 1.09 1.83
C CYS A 135 8.04 2.58 1.92
N ILE A 136 7.15 3.09 1.05
CA ILE A 136 6.73 4.49 1.08
C ILE A 136 5.95 4.81 2.34
N ALA A 137 4.98 3.98 2.74
CA ALA A 137 4.21 4.18 3.96
C ALA A 137 5.11 4.21 5.20
N GLY A 138 6.07 3.28 5.28
CA GLY A 138 7.09 3.26 6.33
C GLY A 138 7.93 4.54 6.36
N ARG A 139 8.33 5.08 5.20
CA ARG A 139 9.08 6.34 5.15
C ARG A 139 8.24 7.56 5.52
N LEU A 140 6.95 7.54 5.20
CA LEU A 140 6.02 8.61 5.57
C LEU A 140 5.70 8.59 7.06
N ALA A 141 5.66 7.41 7.70
CA ALA A 141 5.21 7.28 9.09
C ALA A 141 5.96 8.18 10.09
N PRO A 142 7.31 8.25 10.12
CA PRO A 142 8.00 9.22 10.98
C PRO A 142 7.78 10.68 10.56
N GLN A 143 7.58 10.97 9.27
CA GLN A 143 7.34 12.33 8.79
C GLN A 143 6.00 12.86 9.29
N VAL A 144 4.93 12.06 9.14
CA VAL A 144 3.60 12.40 9.64
C VAL A 144 3.55 12.34 11.17
N GLY A 145 4.31 11.44 11.79
CA GLY A 145 4.48 11.38 13.24
C GLY A 145 5.13 12.64 13.81
N ALA A 146 6.21 13.12 13.19
CA ALA A 146 6.86 14.39 13.54
C ALA A 146 5.93 15.59 13.36
N TRP A 147 5.15 15.61 12.29
CA TRP A 147 4.13 16.63 12.07
C TRP A 147 3.05 16.57 13.16
N ALA A 148 2.49 15.39 13.43
CA ALA A 148 1.45 15.20 14.45
C ALA A 148 1.95 15.53 15.87
N LEU A 149 3.24 15.37 16.16
CA LEU A 149 3.85 15.77 17.43
C LEU A 149 3.86 17.29 17.66
N GLN A 150 3.68 18.12 16.63
CA GLN A 150 3.61 19.57 16.80
C GLN A 150 2.34 19.97 17.56
N MET A 151 2.45 20.95 18.47
CA MET A 151 1.32 21.39 19.32
C MET A 151 0.12 21.89 18.51
N ALA A 152 0.35 22.46 17.32
CA ALA A 152 -0.72 22.89 16.43
C ALA A 152 -1.63 21.73 15.95
N ASN A 153 -1.13 20.50 16.03
CA ASN A 153 -1.83 19.27 15.64
C ASN A 153 -2.30 18.45 16.85
N GLY A 154 -2.17 18.99 18.08
CA GLY A 154 -2.54 18.33 19.33
C GLY A 154 -1.44 17.48 19.97
N GLY A 155 -0.26 17.40 19.34
CA GLY A 155 0.89 16.69 19.89
C GLY A 155 1.58 17.41 21.04
N SER A 156 2.53 16.72 21.70
CA SER A 156 3.25 17.21 22.88
C SER A 156 4.31 18.28 22.61
N GLY A 157 4.58 18.61 21.34
CA GLY A 157 5.58 19.59 20.94
C GLY A 157 7.02 19.04 20.90
N VAL A 158 7.21 17.73 20.94
CA VAL A 158 8.54 17.10 20.92
C VAL A 158 9.10 17.09 19.50
N LEU A 159 10.32 17.61 19.34
CA LEU A 159 11.09 17.54 18.08
C LEU A 159 11.85 16.21 18.01
N LEU A 160 11.67 15.43 16.93
CA LEU A 160 12.27 14.09 16.81
C LEU A 160 13.78 14.06 17.08
N GLY A 161 14.54 14.97 16.49
CA GLY A 161 16.01 14.98 16.62
C GLY A 161 16.55 15.67 17.86
N GLY A 162 15.69 16.23 18.73
CA GLY A 162 16.12 17.08 19.83
C GLY A 162 16.91 18.29 19.34
N VAL A 163 17.83 18.79 20.17
CA VAL A 163 18.77 19.86 19.78
C VAL A 163 20.16 19.52 20.32
N PRO A 164 21.19 19.51 19.46
CA PRO A 164 22.56 19.20 19.88
C PRO A 164 23.14 20.29 20.80
N ALA A 165 24.42 20.15 21.12
CA ALA A 165 25.15 21.18 21.88
C ALA A 165 25.03 22.58 21.24
N PRO A 166 25.03 23.65 22.06
CA PRO A 166 25.24 23.65 23.52
C PRO A 166 23.98 23.41 24.36
N THR A 167 22.79 23.31 23.76
CA THR A 167 21.52 23.23 24.49
C THR A 167 21.16 21.82 25.00
N LEU A 168 21.72 20.77 24.38
CA LEU A 168 21.59 19.36 24.80
C LEU A 168 20.14 18.93 25.16
N VAL A 169 19.21 19.13 24.22
CA VAL A 169 17.83 18.66 24.38
C VAL A 169 17.72 17.24 23.82
N PRO A 170 17.21 16.25 24.59
CA PRO A 170 17.14 14.87 24.14
C PRO A 170 16.21 14.71 22.92
N PRO A 171 16.46 13.72 22.05
CA PRO A 171 15.57 13.39 20.95
C PRO A 171 14.28 12.72 21.44
N ALA A 172 13.29 12.63 20.55
CA ALA A 172 12.07 11.89 20.81
C ALA A 172 12.33 10.38 20.85
N ARG A 173 11.56 9.68 21.70
CA ARG A 173 11.52 8.22 21.74
C ARG A 173 10.51 7.68 20.74
N VAL A 174 11.00 6.91 19.77
CA VAL A 174 10.20 6.31 18.70
C VAL A 174 10.18 4.80 18.86
N VAL A 175 8.99 4.23 19.04
CA VAL A 175 8.77 2.78 19.07
C VAL A 175 8.19 2.34 17.73
N VAL A 176 8.87 1.41 17.06
CA VAL A 176 8.40 0.80 15.80
C VAL A 176 8.01 -0.65 16.08
N ILE A 177 6.79 -1.05 15.71
CA ILE A 177 6.25 -2.39 15.96
C ILE A 177 6.08 -3.14 14.63
N GLY A 178 6.96 -4.10 14.38
CA GLY A 178 7.09 -4.89 13.15
C GLY A 178 8.34 -4.49 12.36
N ALA A 179 9.20 -5.45 12.03
CA ALA A 179 10.46 -5.31 11.28
C ALA A 179 10.33 -5.65 9.79
N GLY A 180 9.10 -5.69 9.27
CA GLY A 180 8.84 -5.82 7.82
C GLY A 180 9.20 -4.56 7.02
N ASN A 181 8.79 -4.50 5.76
CA ASN A 181 9.11 -3.38 4.85
C ASN A 181 8.72 -2.00 5.42
N VAL A 182 7.54 -1.90 6.06
CA VAL A 182 7.08 -0.66 6.69
C VAL A 182 8.03 -0.27 7.82
N GLY A 183 8.25 -1.16 8.79
CA GLY A 183 9.05 -0.86 9.97
C GLY A 183 10.52 -0.59 9.66
N ALA A 184 11.15 -1.39 8.80
CA ALA A 184 12.52 -1.16 8.37
C ALA A 184 12.72 0.25 7.75
N ASN A 185 11.75 0.70 6.95
CA ASN A 185 11.77 2.04 6.37
C ASN A 185 11.40 3.14 7.38
N ALA A 186 10.50 2.87 8.32
CA ALA A 186 10.18 3.78 9.41
C ALA A 186 11.40 4.01 10.31
N THR A 187 12.06 2.93 10.74
CA THR A 187 13.32 2.98 11.48
C THR A 187 14.37 3.81 10.74
N ARG A 188 14.54 3.59 9.42
CA ARG A 188 15.49 4.36 8.61
C ARG A 188 15.24 5.87 8.68
N ILE A 189 13.99 6.29 8.50
CA ILE A 189 13.67 7.72 8.50
C ILE A 189 13.73 8.30 9.91
N ALA A 190 13.24 7.59 10.93
CA ALA A 190 13.29 8.04 12.32
C ALA A 190 14.75 8.23 12.80
N VAL A 191 15.64 7.26 12.53
CA VAL A 191 17.08 7.39 12.81
C VAL A 191 17.68 8.57 12.03
N GLY A 192 17.33 8.72 10.75
CA GLY A 192 17.79 9.84 9.93
C GLY A 192 17.31 11.21 10.41
N MET A 193 16.20 11.26 11.15
CA MET A 193 15.68 12.47 11.82
C MET A 193 16.30 12.68 13.20
N GLY A 194 17.18 11.80 13.66
CA GLY A 194 17.89 11.89 14.94
C GLY A 194 17.13 11.34 16.15
N ALA A 195 16.05 10.58 15.94
CA ALA A 195 15.25 10.02 17.02
C ALA A 195 15.98 8.88 17.78
N ASP A 196 15.59 8.65 19.03
CA ASP A 196 15.93 7.44 19.79
C ASP A 196 14.94 6.33 19.43
N VAL A 197 15.39 5.31 18.69
CA VAL A 197 14.51 4.32 18.07
C VAL A 197 14.64 2.96 18.74
N THR A 198 13.50 2.39 19.16
CA THR A 198 13.38 0.99 19.56
C THR A 198 12.47 0.23 18.59
N LEU A 199 13.00 -0.81 17.97
CA LEU A 199 12.26 -1.68 17.04
C LEU A 199 11.88 -3.00 17.71
N PHE A 200 10.60 -3.35 17.63
CA PHE A 200 10.06 -4.62 18.09
C PHE A 200 9.61 -5.50 16.90
N ASP A 201 9.85 -6.81 16.97
CA ASP A 201 9.23 -7.81 16.09
C ASP A 201 9.02 -9.12 16.86
N ARG A 202 8.17 -10.01 16.36
CA ARG A 202 8.00 -11.36 16.92
C ARG A 202 9.14 -12.29 16.52
N GLY A 203 9.69 -12.11 15.32
CA GLY A 203 10.78 -12.91 14.76
C GLY A 203 12.14 -12.23 14.90
N THR A 204 13.18 -13.03 15.12
CA THR A 204 14.55 -12.53 15.36
C THR A 204 15.34 -12.31 14.07
N GLU A 205 15.01 -13.01 12.98
CA GLU A 205 15.77 -12.94 11.72
C GLU A 205 15.82 -11.52 11.13
N LYS A 206 14.67 -10.86 11.02
CA LYS A 206 14.58 -9.48 10.49
C LYS A 206 15.19 -8.45 11.44
N ILE A 207 15.08 -8.69 12.75
CA ILE A 207 15.73 -7.87 13.78
C ILE A 207 17.25 -7.92 13.60
N ALA A 208 17.84 -9.10 13.49
CA ALA A 208 19.28 -9.28 13.37
C ALA A 208 19.85 -8.54 12.14
N VAL A 209 19.13 -8.54 11.02
CA VAL A 209 19.51 -7.80 9.81
C VAL A 209 19.55 -6.28 10.08
N LEU A 210 18.54 -5.73 10.76
CA LEU A 210 18.47 -4.30 11.06
C LEU A 210 19.46 -3.90 12.15
N GLU A 211 19.61 -4.70 13.19
CA GLU A 211 20.61 -4.50 14.25
C GLU A 211 22.03 -4.44 13.67
N ALA A 212 22.39 -5.39 12.79
CA ALA A 212 23.67 -5.38 12.09
C ALA A 212 23.84 -4.14 11.19
N HIS A 213 22.78 -3.70 10.50
CA HIS A 213 22.83 -2.54 9.62
C HIS A 213 23.07 -1.22 10.38
N TYR A 214 22.44 -1.06 11.54
CA TYR A 214 22.56 0.16 12.35
C TYR A 214 23.66 0.07 13.41
N ALA A 215 24.36 -1.06 13.55
CA ALA A 215 25.55 -1.20 14.40
C ALA A 215 25.38 -0.58 15.82
N GLY A 216 24.25 -0.88 16.47
CA GLY A 216 23.94 -0.38 17.82
C GLY A 216 23.34 1.04 17.89
N HIS A 217 23.08 1.72 16.78
CA HIS A 217 22.40 3.02 16.75
C HIS A 217 20.88 2.93 16.94
N ILE A 218 20.33 1.71 17.05
CA ILE A 218 18.94 1.46 17.43
C ILE A 218 18.92 0.41 18.53
N ALA A 219 17.90 0.47 19.38
CA ALA A 219 17.54 -0.65 20.23
C ALA A 219 16.62 -1.61 19.45
N THR A 220 16.79 -2.91 19.68
CA THR A 220 15.92 -3.93 19.12
C THR A 220 15.49 -4.93 20.20
N ALA A 221 14.24 -5.38 20.15
CA ALA A 221 13.73 -6.33 21.12
C ALA A 221 12.68 -7.26 20.49
N VAL A 222 12.56 -8.48 21.03
CA VAL A 222 11.42 -9.34 20.73
C VAL A 222 10.17 -8.73 21.38
N ALA A 223 9.04 -8.78 20.67
CA ALA A 223 7.76 -8.22 21.09
C ALA A 223 7.09 -9.02 22.23
N GLU A 224 7.76 -9.12 23.38
CA GLU A 224 7.18 -9.64 24.62
C GLU A 224 6.19 -8.62 25.22
N PRO A 225 4.98 -9.02 25.64
CA PRO A 225 3.92 -8.08 26.04
C PRO A 225 4.35 -7.04 27.08
N GLN A 226 5.13 -7.45 28.10
CA GLN A 226 5.56 -6.53 29.16
C GLN A 226 6.62 -5.52 28.68
N ALA A 227 7.59 -5.98 27.88
CA ALA A 227 8.64 -5.12 27.34
C ALA A 227 8.05 -4.10 26.37
N LEU A 228 7.18 -4.56 25.46
CA LEU A 228 6.48 -3.73 24.50
C LEU A 228 5.60 -2.68 25.21
N ALA A 229 4.80 -3.08 26.19
CA ALA A 229 3.94 -2.15 26.94
C ALA A 229 4.73 -1.08 27.73
N ARG A 230 5.93 -1.41 28.23
CA ARG A 230 6.80 -0.42 28.87
C ARG A 230 7.33 0.58 27.86
N ALA A 231 7.87 0.10 26.74
CA ALA A 231 8.39 0.97 25.69
C ALA A 231 7.31 1.90 25.11
N ILE A 232 6.10 1.39 24.86
CA ILE A 232 4.97 2.18 24.35
C ILE A 232 4.57 3.28 25.35
N ALA A 233 4.46 2.97 26.64
CA ALA A 233 4.06 3.95 27.65
C ALA A 233 5.04 5.13 27.75
N ASP A 234 6.32 4.90 27.47
CA ASP A 234 7.38 5.91 27.51
C ASP A 234 7.65 6.61 26.16
N ALA A 235 6.94 6.22 25.09
CA ALA A 235 7.17 6.72 23.74
C ALA A 235 6.51 8.09 23.48
N ASP A 236 7.20 8.93 22.71
CA ASP A 236 6.61 10.13 22.12
C ASP A 236 5.86 9.78 20.84
N LEU A 237 6.40 8.83 20.05
CA LEU A 237 5.81 8.35 18.81
C LEU A 237 5.84 6.82 18.74
N VAL A 238 4.69 6.22 18.46
CA VAL A 238 4.55 4.79 18.18
C VAL A 238 4.17 4.62 16.70
N ILE A 239 4.84 3.71 16.00
CA ILE A 239 4.55 3.36 14.61
C ILE A 239 4.13 1.90 14.54
N GLY A 240 2.86 1.67 14.22
CA GLY A 240 2.32 0.34 13.96
C GLY A 240 2.63 -0.12 12.55
N ALA A 241 3.50 -1.10 12.41
CA ALA A 241 4.01 -1.62 11.14
C ALA A 241 3.82 -3.14 10.99
N VAL A 242 2.83 -3.69 11.70
CA VAL A 242 2.49 -5.12 11.66
C VAL A 242 1.61 -5.41 10.45
N LEU A 243 1.99 -6.42 9.68
CA LEU A 243 1.22 -6.96 8.56
C LEU A 243 1.20 -8.48 8.71
N ILE A 244 0.01 -9.05 8.82
CA ILE A 244 -0.20 -10.49 8.73
C ILE A 244 -0.96 -10.74 7.42
N PRO A 245 -0.34 -11.38 6.41
CA PRO A 245 -1.00 -11.61 5.13
C PRO A 245 -2.32 -12.38 5.30
N GLY A 246 -3.41 -11.81 4.78
CA GLY A 246 -4.73 -12.43 4.82
C GLY A 246 -5.47 -12.37 6.17
N GLU A 247 -4.88 -11.78 7.21
CA GLU A 247 -5.49 -11.66 8.53
C GLU A 247 -5.69 -10.19 8.93
N SER A 248 -6.59 -9.95 9.89
CA SER A 248 -6.68 -8.63 10.53
C SER A 248 -5.45 -8.38 11.39
N ALA A 249 -5.06 -7.10 11.50
CA ALA A 249 -3.98 -6.72 12.39
C ALA A 249 -4.36 -7.07 13.85
N PRO A 250 -3.46 -7.67 14.63
CA PRO A 250 -3.74 -7.95 16.04
C PRO A 250 -3.77 -6.63 16.82
N HIS A 251 -4.74 -6.48 17.72
CA HIS A 251 -4.72 -5.38 18.68
C HIS A 251 -3.62 -5.63 19.72
N LEU A 252 -2.49 -4.94 19.57
CA LEU A 252 -1.34 -5.00 20.47
C LEU A 252 -1.38 -3.91 21.54
N ILE A 253 -2.19 -2.88 21.33
CA ILE A 253 -2.31 -1.72 22.22
C ILE A 253 -3.77 -1.59 22.68
N ASP A 254 -4.02 -1.95 23.94
CA ASP A 254 -5.32 -1.73 24.57
C ASP A 254 -5.49 -0.28 25.04
N ARG A 255 -6.74 0.10 25.36
CA ARG A 255 -7.06 1.43 25.90
C ARG A 255 -6.32 1.75 27.21
N ALA A 256 -6.04 0.75 28.04
CA ALA A 256 -5.37 0.95 29.32
C ALA A 256 -3.89 1.35 29.13
N LEU A 257 -3.22 0.78 28.12
CA LEU A 257 -1.88 1.13 27.73
C LEU A 257 -1.81 2.52 27.11
N LEU A 258 -2.77 2.90 26.26
CA LEU A 258 -2.83 4.26 25.71
C LEU A 258 -2.95 5.34 26.80
N ARG A 259 -3.79 5.11 27.82
CA ARG A 259 -3.91 6.03 28.97
C ARG A 259 -2.64 6.18 29.79
N ARG A 260 -1.71 5.21 29.70
CA ARG A 260 -0.40 5.27 30.37
C ARG A 260 0.64 6.04 29.56
N MET A 261 0.38 6.33 28.28
CA MET A 261 1.23 7.18 27.47
C MET A 261 1.13 8.63 27.95
N ARG A 262 2.15 9.43 27.60
CA ARG A 262 2.15 10.85 27.89
C ARG A 262 1.09 11.55 27.03
N PRO A 263 0.27 12.47 27.58
CA PRO A 263 -0.65 13.26 26.76
C PRO A 263 0.08 14.00 25.64
N GLY A 264 -0.45 13.94 24.42
CA GLY A 264 0.18 14.50 23.23
C GLY A 264 1.20 13.57 22.55
N SER A 265 1.46 12.36 23.07
CA SER A 265 2.13 11.33 22.30
C SER A 265 1.32 10.97 21.05
N VAL A 266 2.00 10.43 20.03
CA VAL A 266 1.41 10.11 18.72
C VAL A 266 1.45 8.61 18.46
N LEU A 267 0.37 8.07 17.91
CA LEU A 267 0.30 6.75 17.29
C LEU A 267 0.08 6.92 15.78
N VAL A 268 1.03 6.47 14.96
CA VAL A 268 0.88 6.32 13.51
C VAL A 268 0.61 4.86 13.21
N ASP A 269 -0.64 4.53 12.88
CA ASP A 269 -1.06 3.16 12.63
C ASP A 269 -1.09 2.88 11.12
N VAL A 270 0.01 2.35 10.60
CA VAL A 270 0.13 2.00 9.17
C VAL A 270 -0.65 0.71 8.86
N ALA A 271 -0.95 -0.11 9.88
CA ALA A 271 -1.73 -1.32 9.74
C ALA A 271 -3.25 -1.05 9.69
N ILE A 272 -3.67 0.21 9.61
CA ILE A 272 -5.09 0.59 9.60
C ILE A 272 -5.87 -0.03 8.43
N ASP A 273 -5.20 -0.30 7.31
CA ASP A 273 -5.79 -1.00 6.15
C ASP A 273 -6.24 -2.44 6.50
N GLN A 274 -5.78 -3.00 7.63
CA GLN A 274 -6.18 -4.30 8.19
C GLN A 274 -6.85 -4.20 9.57
N GLY A 275 -7.36 -3.03 9.95
CA GLY A 275 -8.06 -2.80 11.22
C GLY A 275 -7.25 -2.05 12.27
N GLY A 276 -5.92 -1.98 12.11
CA GLY A 276 -5.03 -1.28 13.05
C GLY A 276 -4.56 -2.11 14.23
N ILE A 277 -3.51 -1.64 14.91
CA ILE A 277 -2.85 -2.33 16.03
C ILE A 277 -3.35 -1.88 17.41
N ALA A 278 -4.24 -0.88 17.48
CA ALA A 278 -4.77 -0.36 18.74
C ALA A 278 -6.30 -0.44 18.77
N GLU A 279 -6.89 -0.67 19.95
CA GLU A 279 -8.35 -0.73 20.13
C GLU A 279 -9.07 0.61 19.80
N THR A 280 -8.34 1.72 19.80
CA THR A 280 -8.82 3.06 19.47
C THR A 280 -8.58 3.43 18.01
N SER A 281 -7.82 2.62 17.26
CA SER A 281 -7.55 2.86 15.84
C SER A 281 -8.85 2.79 15.05
N ARG A 282 -9.09 3.83 14.25
CA ARG A 282 -10.19 3.87 13.28
C ARG A 282 -9.72 4.62 12.03
N PRO A 283 -10.14 4.18 10.82
CA PRO A 283 -9.73 4.84 9.59
C PRO A 283 -10.07 6.33 9.61
N THR A 284 -9.11 7.13 9.19
CA THR A 284 -9.25 8.58 8.95
C THR A 284 -9.13 8.87 7.46
N SER A 285 -8.99 10.14 7.08
CA SER A 285 -8.81 10.53 5.67
C SER A 285 -7.66 11.51 5.52
N HIS A 286 -7.16 11.70 4.28
CA HIS A 286 -6.17 12.74 3.99
C HIS A 286 -6.66 14.15 4.35
N THR A 287 -7.98 14.39 4.37
CA THR A 287 -8.61 15.66 4.76
C THR A 287 -8.76 15.85 6.26
N ARG A 288 -8.97 14.76 7.01
CA ARG A 288 -9.09 14.78 8.48
C ARG A 288 -8.19 13.68 9.05
N PRO A 289 -6.87 13.85 8.99
CA PRO A 289 -5.91 12.77 9.21
C PRO A 289 -5.69 12.43 10.69
N LEU A 290 -6.07 13.32 11.61
CA LEU A 290 -5.78 13.21 13.03
C LEU A 290 -7.05 13.21 13.87
N PHE A 291 -7.04 12.43 14.94
CA PHE A 291 -7.96 12.57 16.08
C PHE A 291 -7.22 12.27 17.38
N THR A 292 -7.75 12.71 18.51
CA THR A 292 -7.19 12.42 19.83
C THR A 292 -8.13 11.50 20.60
N GLU A 293 -7.59 10.45 21.18
CA GLU A 293 -8.33 9.53 22.04
C GLU A 293 -7.40 9.02 23.15
N GLU A 294 -7.91 8.93 24.39
CA GLU A 294 -7.11 8.61 25.59
C GLU A 294 -5.87 9.51 25.79
N GLY A 295 -5.91 10.75 25.28
CA GLY A 295 -4.79 11.70 25.34
C GLY A 295 -3.70 11.48 24.27
N VAL A 296 -3.86 10.49 23.40
CA VAL A 296 -2.91 10.16 22.32
C VAL A 296 -3.46 10.62 20.97
N VAL A 297 -2.63 11.29 20.18
CA VAL A 297 -2.97 11.72 18.81
C VAL A 297 -2.80 10.52 17.88
N HIS A 298 -3.84 10.18 17.14
CA HIS A 298 -3.87 9.07 16.21
C HIS A 298 -3.79 9.58 14.78
N TYR A 299 -2.84 9.04 14.01
CA TYR A 299 -2.82 9.11 12.56
C TYR A 299 -3.13 7.71 12.02
N CYS A 300 -4.30 7.56 11.42
CA CYS A 300 -4.81 6.28 10.92
C CYS A 300 -5.29 6.45 9.48
N VAL A 301 -4.52 7.18 8.65
CA VAL A 301 -4.91 7.47 7.26
C VAL A 301 -4.59 6.25 6.40
N PRO A 302 -5.58 5.57 5.82
CA PRO A 302 -5.33 4.50 4.86
C PRO A 302 -4.71 5.08 3.59
N ASN A 303 -4.09 4.23 2.78
CA ASN A 303 -3.53 4.66 1.49
C ASN A 303 -2.54 5.84 1.60
N MET A 304 -1.67 5.84 2.63
CA MET A 304 -0.64 6.86 2.85
C MET A 304 0.17 7.22 1.60
N PRO A 305 0.60 6.26 0.74
CA PRO A 305 1.42 6.58 -0.43
C PRO A 305 0.78 7.54 -1.43
N SER A 306 -0.55 7.72 -1.41
CA SER A 306 -1.21 8.69 -2.29
C SER A 306 -0.81 10.14 -2.00
N ALA A 307 -0.45 10.47 -0.75
CA ALA A 307 0.04 11.81 -0.40
C ALA A 307 1.35 12.19 -1.12
N VAL A 308 2.11 11.20 -1.60
CA VAL A 308 3.33 11.36 -2.39
C VAL A 308 3.21 10.65 -3.74
N ALA A 309 2.05 10.81 -4.37
CA ALA A 309 1.64 10.04 -5.54
C ALA A 309 2.66 10.02 -6.69
N ARG A 310 3.44 11.08 -6.91
CA ARG A 310 4.50 11.06 -7.93
C ARG A 310 5.54 9.97 -7.64
N THR A 311 6.08 9.96 -6.42
CA THR A 311 7.03 8.93 -5.98
C THR A 311 6.39 7.55 -6.01
N ALA A 312 5.14 7.45 -5.53
CA ALA A 312 4.44 6.18 -5.46
C ALA A 312 4.07 5.60 -6.84
N THR A 313 3.65 6.42 -7.80
CA THR A 313 3.46 6.00 -9.20
C THR A 313 4.74 5.47 -9.78
N LEU A 314 5.86 6.20 -9.65
CA LEU A 314 7.14 5.73 -10.20
C LEU A 314 7.61 4.42 -9.57
N ALA A 315 7.42 4.25 -8.26
CA ALA A 315 7.78 3.03 -7.56
C ALA A 315 6.86 1.84 -7.94
N LEU A 316 5.54 2.04 -7.93
CA LEU A 316 4.56 1.01 -8.26
C LEU A 316 4.72 0.54 -9.70
N THR A 317 4.76 1.47 -10.65
CA THR A 317 4.82 1.15 -12.08
C THR A 317 6.12 0.47 -12.48
N ARG A 318 7.23 0.72 -11.79
CA ARG A 318 8.47 -0.06 -11.98
C ARG A 318 8.32 -1.51 -11.55
N ALA A 319 7.56 -1.77 -10.49
CA ALA A 319 7.29 -3.12 -10.02
C ALA A 319 6.25 -3.84 -10.91
N THR A 320 5.22 -3.14 -11.38
CA THR A 320 4.11 -3.76 -12.14
C THR A 320 4.42 -3.92 -13.63
N LEU A 321 5.23 -3.05 -14.23
CA LEU A 321 5.50 -3.06 -15.68
C LEU A 321 6.01 -4.40 -16.23
N PRO A 322 6.95 -5.12 -15.57
CA PRO A 322 7.34 -6.44 -16.03
C PRO A 322 6.16 -7.40 -16.20
N HIS A 323 5.21 -7.40 -15.26
CA HIS A 323 4.02 -8.24 -15.31
C HIS A 323 3.04 -7.78 -16.40
N VAL A 324 2.91 -6.48 -16.62
CA VAL A 324 2.13 -5.92 -17.74
C VAL A 324 2.70 -6.40 -19.07
N LEU A 325 4.02 -6.35 -19.24
CA LEU A 325 4.70 -6.82 -20.46
C LEU A 325 4.59 -8.34 -20.65
N THR A 326 4.62 -9.11 -19.56
CA THR A 326 4.35 -10.54 -19.59
C THR A 326 2.94 -10.82 -20.11
N LEU A 327 1.91 -10.23 -19.50
CA LEU A 327 0.52 -10.37 -19.93
C LEU A 327 0.33 -9.94 -21.39
N LEU A 328 0.97 -8.86 -21.79
CA LEU A 328 0.92 -8.34 -23.16
C LEU A 328 1.42 -9.34 -24.21
N ARG A 329 2.51 -10.06 -23.91
CA ARG A 329 3.19 -10.94 -24.87
C ARG A 329 2.50 -12.28 -25.03
N GLN A 330 2.00 -12.86 -23.94
CA GLN A 330 1.54 -14.25 -23.93
C GLN A 330 0.06 -14.41 -23.53
N GLY A 331 -0.60 -13.34 -23.09
CA GLY A 331 -1.97 -13.40 -22.60
C GLY A 331 -2.10 -14.03 -21.22
N LEU A 332 -3.32 -14.03 -20.68
CA LEU A 332 -3.59 -14.50 -19.32
C LEU A 332 -3.34 -16.00 -19.14
N ALA A 333 -3.84 -16.82 -20.07
CA ALA A 333 -3.78 -18.28 -19.99
C ALA A 333 -2.35 -18.81 -19.87
N ALA A 334 -1.48 -18.47 -20.82
CA ALA A 334 -0.08 -18.86 -20.79
C ALA A 334 0.65 -18.27 -19.57
N THR A 335 0.31 -17.04 -19.17
CA THR A 335 0.88 -16.42 -17.96
C THR A 335 0.56 -17.21 -16.70
N CYS A 336 -0.69 -17.63 -16.52
CA CYS A 336 -1.06 -18.41 -15.35
C CYS A 336 -0.46 -19.83 -15.36
N ALA A 337 -0.22 -20.41 -16.55
CA ALA A 337 0.41 -21.72 -16.69
C ALA A 337 1.93 -21.69 -16.41
N GLU A 338 2.63 -20.65 -16.87
CA GLU A 338 4.10 -20.59 -16.84
C GLU A 338 4.65 -19.79 -15.65
N ASN A 339 3.85 -18.89 -15.07
CA ASN A 339 4.27 -18.03 -13.97
C ASN A 339 3.40 -18.25 -12.72
N PRO A 340 3.77 -19.19 -11.83
CA PRO A 340 2.97 -19.48 -10.63
C PRO A 340 2.83 -18.28 -9.69
N HIS A 341 3.79 -17.35 -9.72
CA HIS A 341 3.78 -16.15 -8.88
C HIS A 341 2.78 -15.11 -9.34
N LEU A 342 2.66 -14.88 -10.65
CA LEU A 342 1.64 -14.02 -11.21
C LEU A 342 0.27 -14.72 -11.21
N ALA A 343 0.23 -16.05 -11.36
CA ALA A 343 -0.99 -16.85 -11.23
C ALA A 343 -1.61 -16.75 -9.82
N ALA A 344 -0.81 -16.64 -8.76
CA ALA A 344 -1.28 -16.37 -7.40
C ALA A 344 -2.02 -15.02 -7.28
N GLY A 345 -1.82 -14.11 -8.25
CA GLY A 345 -2.57 -12.88 -8.41
C GLY A 345 -4.04 -13.06 -8.81
N LEU A 346 -4.42 -14.20 -9.40
CA LEU A 346 -5.72 -14.37 -10.05
C LEU A 346 -6.86 -14.56 -9.04
N GLN A 347 -7.67 -13.52 -8.88
CA GLN A 347 -8.80 -13.47 -7.95
C GLN A 347 -10.09 -14.01 -8.56
N THR A 348 -10.42 -13.57 -9.77
CA THR A 348 -11.63 -13.98 -10.49
C THR A 348 -11.30 -14.28 -11.95
N HIS A 349 -12.07 -15.20 -12.55
CA HIS A 349 -12.01 -15.50 -13.98
C HIS A 349 -13.36 -16.07 -14.43
N ARG A 350 -13.96 -15.51 -15.50
CA ARG A 350 -15.21 -16.00 -16.11
C ARG A 350 -16.33 -16.28 -15.10
N GLY A 351 -16.55 -15.34 -14.18
CA GLY A 351 -17.59 -15.43 -13.14
C GLY A 351 -17.27 -16.36 -11.96
N GLY A 352 -16.10 -17.01 -11.94
CA GLY A 352 -15.63 -17.82 -10.82
C GLY A 352 -14.66 -17.09 -9.91
N VAL A 353 -14.64 -17.45 -8.62
CA VAL A 353 -13.60 -17.03 -7.65
C VAL A 353 -12.44 -18.03 -7.71
N CYS A 354 -11.28 -17.58 -8.18
CA CYS A 354 -10.11 -18.42 -8.48
C CYS A 354 -9.00 -18.34 -7.43
N HIS A 355 -9.17 -17.53 -6.38
CA HIS A 355 -8.21 -17.43 -5.28
C HIS A 355 -8.77 -18.05 -4.00
N ARG A 356 -8.01 -18.96 -3.37
CA ARG A 356 -8.46 -19.71 -2.19
C ARG A 356 -8.74 -18.84 -0.97
N GLY A 357 -7.89 -17.83 -0.71
CA GLY A 357 -8.08 -16.88 0.40
C GLY A 357 -9.39 -16.12 0.26
N LEU A 358 -9.56 -15.41 -0.86
CA LEU A 358 -10.82 -14.76 -1.22
C LEU A 358 -12.06 -15.66 -1.12
N ALA A 359 -11.99 -16.90 -1.62
CA ALA A 359 -13.10 -17.85 -1.51
C ALA A 359 -13.47 -18.12 -0.03
N GLY A 360 -12.48 -18.30 0.85
CA GLY A 360 -12.67 -18.42 2.28
C GLY A 360 -13.27 -17.16 2.92
N ASP A 361 -12.65 -16.01 2.67
CA ASP A 361 -13.05 -14.72 3.26
C ASP A 361 -14.49 -14.33 2.88
N THR A 362 -14.88 -14.64 1.64
CA THR A 362 -16.20 -14.29 1.10
C THR A 362 -17.21 -15.43 1.19
N LYS A 363 -16.83 -16.59 1.74
CA LYS A 363 -17.64 -17.81 1.84
C LYS A 363 -18.24 -18.25 0.50
N ARG A 364 -17.46 -18.11 -0.58
CA ARG A 364 -17.83 -18.49 -1.95
C ARG A 364 -17.07 -19.77 -2.37
N PRO A 365 -17.62 -20.55 -3.31
CA PRO A 365 -16.90 -21.71 -3.83
C PRO A 365 -15.64 -21.28 -4.58
N PHE A 366 -14.54 -21.98 -4.32
CA PHE A 366 -13.35 -21.89 -5.15
C PHE A 366 -13.61 -22.59 -6.50
N VAL A 367 -13.31 -21.90 -7.59
CA VAL A 367 -13.44 -22.40 -8.96
C VAL A 367 -12.05 -22.33 -9.61
N ALA A 368 -11.50 -23.48 -10.01
CA ALA A 368 -10.24 -23.50 -10.73
C ALA A 368 -10.39 -22.76 -12.07
N ALA A 369 -9.43 -21.89 -12.40
CA ALA A 369 -9.47 -21.17 -13.67
C ALA A 369 -9.32 -22.15 -14.85
N ALA A 370 -10.30 -22.11 -15.75
CA ALA A 370 -10.28 -22.88 -16.99
C ALA A 370 -10.02 -21.92 -18.16
N PHE A 371 -8.87 -22.13 -18.82
CA PHE A 371 -8.49 -21.41 -20.03
C PHE A 371 -8.71 -22.36 -21.21
N ASP A 372 -9.56 -21.97 -22.17
CA ASP A 372 -9.87 -22.78 -23.35
C ASP A 372 -8.72 -22.81 -24.37
#